data_AF-A0A7J8CAQ8-F1
#
_entry.id   AF-A0A7J8CAQ8-F1
#
_cell.length_a   1.000
_cell.length_b   1.000
_cell.length_c   1.000
_cell.angle_alpha   90.00
_cell.angle_beta   90.00
_cell.angle_gamma   90.00
#
_symmetry.space_group_name_H-M   'P 1'
#
loop_
_entity.id
_entity.type
_entity.pdbx_description
1 polymer ?
#
loop_
_entity_poly.entity_id
_entity_poly.type
_entity_poly.pdbx_seq_one_letter_code
_entity_poly.pdbx_strand_id
1 'polypeptide(L)'
;MNTNPSRGPYHFRAPSRIFWRTVRGMLPHKTKRGQAALDRLKVFDGIPPPYDKKKRMVVPAALKVVRLKPTRKFAYLGRLAHEVGWKYQAVTATLEEKRKEKAKIHYRKKKQLMRLRKQAEKNVEKKIGTYTEVLKTHGLLV
;
A
#
# COMPACT_ATOMS: atom_id res chain seq x y z
N MET A 1 3.93 33.98 5.66
CA MET A 1 3.82 35.37 5.18
C MET A 1 3.65 36.21 6.41
N ASN A 2 4.62 37.07 6.73
CA ASN A 2 4.69 37.78 8.01
C ASN A 2 3.47 38.70 8.22
N THR A 3 2.97 39.31 7.14
CA THR A 3 1.84 40.24 7.17
C THR A 3 0.47 39.56 7.28
N ASN A 4 0.29 38.37 6.69
CA ASN A 4 -0.96 37.61 6.82
C ASN A 4 -0.68 36.09 6.75
N PRO A 5 -0.62 35.39 7.89
CA PRO A 5 -0.34 33.96 7.94
C PRO A 5 -1.35 33.10 7.15
N SER A 6 -2.60 33.53 7.02
CA SER A 6 -3.65 32.79 6.31
C SER A 6 -3.39 32.63 4.81
N ARG A 7 -2.64 33.57 4.20
CA ARG A 7 -2.21 33.53 2.79
C ARG A 7 -0.82 32.91 2.61
N GLY A 8 -0.19 32.47 3.70
CA GLY A 8 1.14 31.91 3.71
C GLY A 8 1.21 30.43 3.29
N PRO A 9 2.38 29.80 3.41
CA PRO A 9 2.54 28.37 3.18
C PRO A 9 1.68 27.54 4.14
N TYR A 10 0.81 26.69 3.61
CA TYR A 10 0.06 25.75 4.44
C TYR A 10 0.93 24.58 4.91
N HIS A 11 1.06 24.44 6.22
CA HIS A 11 1.82 23.35 6.85
C HIS A 11 0.89 22.19 7.20
N PHE A 12 0.61 21.34 6.20
CA PHE A 12 -0.15 20.11 6.44
C PHE A 12 0.55 19.20 7.44
N ARG A 13 -0.20 18.68 8.42
CA ARG A 13 0.33 17.80 9.47
C ARG A 13 0.10 16.32 9.19
N ALA A 14 -0.95 15.97 8.44
CA ALA A 14 -1.26 14.57 8.12
C ALA A 14 -0.17 13.93 7.23
N PRO A 15 0.27 12.68 7.50
CA PRO A 15 1.28 11.98 6.71
C PRO A 15 0.94 11.93 5.21
N SER A 16 -0.31 11.63 4.88
CA SER A 16 -0.84 11.61 3.51
C SER A 16 -0.64 12.94 2.78
N ARG A 17 -0.89 14.06 3.46
CA ARG A 17 -0.74 15.41 2.91
C ARG A 17 0.71 15.87 2.86
N ILE A 18 1.57 15.38 3.76
CA ILE A 18 3.02 15.59 3.66
C ILE A 18 3.55 14.91 2.40
N PHE A 19 3.21 13.62 2.18
CA PHE A 19 3.59 12.90 0.97
C PHE A 19 2.99 13.52 -0.31
N TRP A 20 1.71 13.92 -0.28
CA TRP A 20 1.11 14.63 -1.41
C TRP A 20 1.83 15.95 -1.72
N ARG A 21 2.25 16.70 -0.69
CA ARG A 21 2.99 17.96 -0.86
C ARG A 21 4.39 17.73 -1.44
N THR A 22 5.08 16.66 -1.07
CA THR A 22 6.38 16.32 -1.68
C THR A 22 6.23 15.94 -3.15
N VAL A 23 5.23 15.12 -3.50
CA VAL A 23 4.94 14.78 -4.91
C VAL A 23 4.54 16.03 -5.71
N ARG A 24 3.71 16.91 -5.15
CA ARG A 24 3.37 18.20 -5.77
C ARG A 24 4.61 19.05 -6.06
N GLY A 25 5.62 19.02 -5.19
CA GLY A 25 6.89 19.73 -5.41
C GLY A 25 7.72 19.18 -6.57
N MET A 26 7.57 17.89 -6.88
CA MET A 26 8.22 17.22 -8.02
C MET A 26 7.46 17.41 -9.34
N LEU A 27 6.25 17.96 -9.31
CA LEU A 27 5.40 18.16 -10.48
C LEU A 27 5.31 19.64 -10.89
N PRO A 28 5.12 19.94 -12.19
CA PRO A 28 4.87 21.30 -12.68
C PRO A 28 3.41 21.74 -12.37
N HIS A 29 3.05 21.75 -11.09
CA HIS A 29 1.68 21.89 -10.57
C HIS A 29 1.01 23.25 -10.82
N LYS A 30 1.74 24.22 -11.37
CA LYS A 30 1.19 25.51 -11.83
C LYS A 30 0.56 25.41 -13.22
N THR A 31 0.97 24.42 -14.02
CA THR A 31 0.39 24.14 -15.34
C THR A 31 -0.88 23.29 -15.22
N LYS A 32 -1.78 23.37 -16.20
CA LYS A 32 -2.99 22.52 -16.26
C LYS A 32 -2.65 21.03 -16.30
N ARG A 33 -1.59 20.64 -17.02
CA ARG A 33 -1.10 19.26 -17.05
C ARG A 33 -0.65 18.77 -15.67
N GLY A 34 0.09 19.60 -14.93
CA GLY A 34 0.53 19.27 -13.57
C GLY A 34 -0.62 19.17 -12.58
N GLN A 35 -1.63 20.03 -12.71
CA GLN A 35 -2.87 19.95 -11.93
C GLN A 35 -3.59 18.62 -12.19
N ALA A 36 -3.83 18.28 -13.46
CA ALA A 36 -4.47 17.02 -13.83
C ALA A 36 -3.70 15.78 -13.35
N ALA A 37 -2.36 15.82 -13.35
CA ALA A 37 -1.54 14.75 -12.79
C ALA A 37 -1.74 14.61 -11.27
N LEU A 38 -1.86 15.73 -10.56
CA LEU A 38 -2.07 15.75 -9.12
C LEU A 38 -3.49 15.30 -8.74
N ASP A 39 -4.49 15.59 -9.58
CA ASP A 39 -5.88 15.16 -9.39
C ASP A 39 -6.06 13.65 -9.54
N ARG A 40 -5.21 13.01 -10.37
CA ARG A 40 -5.16 11.54 -10.51
C ARG A 40 -4.55 10.86 -9.29
N LEU A 41 -3.70 11.56 -8.53
CA LEU A 41 -3.05 11.01 -7.34
C LEU A 41 -4.00 11.05 -6.13
N LYS A 42 -4.27 9.87 -5.57
CA LYS A 42 -5.03 9.72 -4.31
C LYS A 42 -4.11 9.17 -3.22
N VAL A 43 -4.10 9.82 -2.06
CA VAL A 43 -3.24 9.48 -0.92
C VAL A 43 -4.10 9.42 0.35
N PHE A 44 -3.88 8.40 1.18
CA PHE A 44 -4.67 8.15 2.39
C PHE A 44 -3.76 7.82 3.57
N ASP A 45 -4.24 8.10 4.79
CA ASP A 45 -3.65 7.62 6.03
C ASP A 45 -4.35 6.32 6.45
N GLY A 46 -3.61 5.22 6.55
CA GLY A 46 -4.20 3.87 6.67
C GLY A 46 -4.76 3.37 5.33
N ILE A 47 -5.56 2.30 5.37
CA ILE A 47 -6.09 1.66 4.16
C ILE A 47 -7.62 1.67 4.21
N PRO A 48 -8.28 2.70 3.64
CA PRO A 48 -9.72 2.82 3.68
C PRO A 48 -10.41 1.84 2.72
N PRO A 49 -11.67 1.46 2.99
CA PRO A 49 -12.54 0.85 1.97
C PRO A 49 -12.68 1.77 0.76
N PRO A 50 -12.63 1.27 -0.49
CA PRO A 50 -12.62 -0.14 -0.93
C PRO A 50 -11.21 -0.73 -1.17
N TYR A 51 -10.13 -0.07 -0.75
CA TYR A 51 -8.76 -0.51 -1.05
C TYR A 51 -8.24 -1.62 -0.12
N ASP A 52 -8.88 -1.82 1.02
CA ASP A 52 -8.58 -2.84 2.01
C ASP A 52 -8.69 -4.27 1.46
N LYS A 53 -9.63 -4.49 0.52
CA LYS A 53 -9.87 -5.77 -0.16
C LYS A 53 -9.07 -5.97 -1.45
N LYS A 54 -8.29 -4.96 -1.88
CA LYS A 54 -7.49 -5.03 -3.12
C LYS A 54 -6.06 -5.47 -2.83
N LYS A 55 -5.43 -6.17 -3.78
CA LYS A 55 -4.00 -6.47 -3.72
C LYS A 55 -3.22 -5.17 -3.90
N ARG A 56 -2.41 -4.83 -2.90
CA ARG A 56 -1.56 -3.65 -2.92
C ARG A 56 -0.22 -3.98 -3.56
N MET A 57 0.30 -3.05 -4.33
CA MET A 57 1.61 -3.16 -4.98
C MET A 57 2.70 -2.53 -4.12
N VAL A 58 3.94 -2.91 -4.39
CA VAL A 58 5.14 -2.39 -3.75
C VAL A 58 6.12 -1.90 -4.82
N VAL A 59 6.91 -0.87 -4.50
CA VAL A 59 7.93 -0.33 -5.41
C VAL A 59 9.32 -0.67 -4.86
N PRO A 60 9.99 -1.74 -5.35
CA PRO A 60 11.26 -2.21 -4.79
C PRO A 60 12.37 -1.15 -4.79
N ALA A 61 12.42 -0.33 -5.84
CA ALA A 61 13.42 0.72 -6.01
C ALA A 61 13.36 1.82 -4.92
N ALA A 62 12.27 1.90 -4.15
CA ALA A 62 12.05 2.88 -3.09
C ALA A 62 11.95 2.24 -1.68
N LEU A 63 12.13 0.92 -1.55
CA LEU A 63 12.01 0.25 -0.27
C LEU A 63 13.20 0.56 0.64
N LYS A 64 12.92 0.91 1.90
CA LYS A 64 13.94 1.15 2.92
C LYS A 64 14.92 -0.01 3.06
N VAL A 65 14.43 -1.25 3.10
CA VAL A 65 15.29 -2.45 3.25
C VAL A 65 16.25 -2.65 2.07
N VAL A 66 15.90 -2.14 0.89
CA VAL A 66 16.74 -2.22 -0.31
C VAL A 66 17.68 -1.02 -0.40
N ARG A 67 17.20 0.18 -0.05
CA ARG A 67 17.91 1.45 -0.31
C ARG A 67 18.79 1.94 0.82
N LEU A 68 18.69 1.37 2.02
CA LEU A 68 19.30 1.91 3.23
C LEU A 68 20.10 0.81 3.95
N LYS A 69 21.34 1.12 4.36
CA LYS A 69 22.21 0.18 5.10
C LYS A 69 21.57 -0.22 6.44
N PRO A 70 21.61 -1.50 6.86
CA PRO A 70 20.91 -1.95 8.07
C PRO A 70 21.24 -1.16 9.35
N THR A 71 22.45 -0.60 9.45
CA THR A 71 22.95 0.13 10.63
C THR A 71 22.55 1.60 10.69
N ARG A 72 21.88 2.15 9.67
CA ARG A 72 21.53 3.58 9.62
C ARG A 72 20.15 3.83 10.22
N LYS A 73 20.06 4.87 11.07
CA LYS A 73 18.81 5.31 11.68
C LYS A 73 17.86 5.88 10.62
N PHE A 74 16.56 5.73 10.84
CA PHE A 74 15.50 6.27 10.00
C PHE A 74 14.33 6.76 10.87
N ALA A 75 13.46 7.58 10.30
CA ALA A 75 12.29 8.12 11.00
C ALA A 75 10.99 7.57 10.43
N TYR A 76 9.97 7.45 11.28
CA TYR A 76 8.61 7.10 10.87
C TYR A 76 7.81 8.37 10.61
N LEU A 77 7.29 8.52 9.39
CA LEU A 77 6.49 9.70 9.02
C LEU A 77 5.24 9.85 9.90
N GLY A 78 4.61 8.74 10.29
CA GLY A 78 3.44 8.78 11.19
C GLY A 78 3.74 9.32 12.58
N ARG A 79 4.92 9.00 13.14
CA ARG A 79 5.37 9.53 14.43
C ARG A 79 5.71 11.02 14.32
N LEU A 80 6.51 11.38 13.31
CA LEU A 80 6.88 12.77 13.05
C LEU A 80 5.63 13.65 12.87
N ALA A 81 4.68 13.20 12.05
CA ALA A 81 3.41 13.87 11.83
C ALA A 81 2.65 14.13 13.14
N HIS A 82 2.59 13.15 14.04
CA HIS A 82 1.95 13.30 15.34
C HIS A 82 2.64 14.36 16.21
N GLU A 83 3.97 14.28 16.33
CA GLU A 83 4.77 15.24 17.11
C GLU A 83 4.62 16.68 16.58
N VAL A 84 4.36 16.87 15.28
CA VAL A 84 4.09 18.20 14.68
C VAL A 84 2.60 18.60 14.65
N GLY A 85 1.72 17.83 15.30
CA GLY A 85 0.32 18.21 15.53
C GLY A 85 -0.74 17.44 14.71
N TRP A 86 -0.40 16.29 14.11
CA TRP A 86 -1.41 15.40 13.53
C TRP A 86 -2.17 14.65 14.63
N LYS A 87 -3.49 14.87 14.69
CA LYS A 87 -4.36 14.43 15.79
C LYS A 87 -4.90 13.00 15.66
N TYR A 88 -4.82 12.39 14.48
CA TYR A 88 -5.56 11.16 14.17
C TYR A 88 -4.73 9.87 14.30
N GLN A 89 -3.55 9.92 14.90
CA GLN A 89 -2.66 8.75 15.02
C GLN A 89 -3.35 7.57 15.73
N ALA A 90 -3.97 7.82 16.88
CA ALA A 90 -4.61 6.77 17.69
C ALA A 90 -5.81 6.13 16.97
N VAL A 91 -6.71 6.95 16.40
CA VAL A 91 -7.88 6.43 15.69
C VAL A 91 -7.49 5.63 14.44
N THR A 92 -6.49 6.08 13.68
CA THR A 92 -5.97 5.33 12.53
C THR A 92 -5.36 4.00 12.96
N ALA A 93 -4.63 3.95 14.07
CA ALA A 93 -4.08 2.70 14.60
C ALA A 93 -5.19 1.70 14.96
N THR A 94 -6.23 2.13 15.67
CA THR A 94 -7.39 1.30 16.02
C THR A 94 -8.12 0.77 14.78
N LEU A 95 -8.31 1.60 13.75
CA LEU A 95 -8.94 1.19 12.49
C LEU A 95 -8.08 0.19 11.71
N GLU A 96 -6.77 0.40 11.66
CA GLU A 96 -5.83 -0.54 11.03
C GLU A 96 -5.80 -1.89 11.75
N GLU A 97 -5.96 -1.92 13.08
CA GLU A 97 -6.02 -3.17 13.84
C GLU A 97 -7.30 -3.96 13.50
N LYS A 98 -8.46 -3.28 13.51
CA LYS A 98 -9.73 -3.87 13.03
C LYS A 98 -9.60 -4.41 11.60
N ARG A 99 -8.88 -3.71 10.72
CA ARG A 99 -8.63 -4.14 9.34
C ARG A 99 -7.74 -5.39 9.28
N LYS A 100 -6.67 -5.44 10.09
CA LYS A 100 -5.75 -6.60 10.13
C LYS A 100 -6.44 -7.86 10.65
N GLU A 101 -7.31 -7.76 11.64
CA GLU A 101 -8.09 -8.90 12.14
C GLU A 101 -8.99 -9.50 11.05
N LYS A 102 -9.71 -8.66 10.30
CA LYS A 102 -10.49 -9.10 9.13
C LYS A 102 -9.61 -9.75 8.07
N ALA A 103 -8.43 -9.16 7.78
CA ALA A 103 -7.48 -9.70 6.82
C ALA A 103 -6.91 -11.07 7.26
N LYS A 104 -6.68 -11.27 8.56
CA LYS A 104 -6.20 -12.53 9.15
C LYS A 104 -7.23 -13.65 8.99
N ILE A 105 -8.51 -13.36 9.26
CA ILE A 105 -9.62 -14.30 9.01
C ILE A 105 -9.68 -14.69 7.53
N HIS A 106 -9.64 -13.70 6.64
CA HIS A 106 -9.64 -13.94 5.20
C HIS A 106 -8.43 -14.79 4.76
N TYR A 107 -7.23 -14.52 5.28
CA TYR A 107 -6.03 -15.28 4.95
C TYR A 107 -6.10 -16.73 5.42
N ARG A 108 -6.66 -17.00 6.62
CA ARG A 108 -6.89 -18.36 7.11
C ARG A 108 -7.83 -19.15 6.18
N LYS A 109 -8.96 -18.54 5.78
CA LYS A 109 -9.89 -19.13 4.80
C LYS A 109 -9.19 -19.40 3.47
N LYS A 110 -8.39 -18.45 2.96
CA LYS A 110 -7.62 -18.62 1.72
C LYS A 110 -6.62 -19.78 1.80
N LYS A 111 -5.88 -19.93 2.91
CA LYS A 111 -4.95 -21.05 3.12
C LYS A 111 -5.68 -22.39 3.14
N GLN A 112 -6.82 -22.47 3.82
CA GLN A 112 -7.64 -23.69 3.87
C GLN A 112 -8.13 -24.08 2.47
N LEU A 113 -8.68 -23.12 1.71
CA LEU A 113 -9.13 -23.35 0.34
C LEU A 113 -7.97 -23.78 -0.58
N MET A 114 -6.78 -23.19 -0.42
CA MET A 114 -5.60 -23.59 -1.19
C MET A 114 -5.19 -25.04 -0.88
N ARG A 115 -5.21 -25.45 0.40
CA ARG A 115 -4.94 -26.83 0.80
C ARG A 115 -5.94 -27.81 0.20
N LEU A 116 -7.23 -27.49 0.27
CA LEU A 116 -8.30 -28.32 -0.32
C LEU A 116 -8.15 -28.41 -1.83
N ARG A 117 -7.85 -27.30 -2.51
CA ARG A 117 -7.57 -27.28 -3.95
C ARG A 117 -6.41 -28.20 -4.29
N LYS A 118 -5.30 -28.15 -3.55
CA LYS A 118 -4.14 -29.03 -3.76
C LYS A 118 -4.47 -30.50 -3.53
N GLN A 119 -5.31 -30.82 -2.55
CA GLN A 119 -5.79 -32.18 -2.35
C GLN A 119 -6.68 -32.64 -3.52
N ALA A 120 -7.59 -31.79 -3.99
CA ALA A 120 -8.45 -32.09 -5.13
C ALA A 120 -7.63 -32.30 -6.41
N GLU A 121 -6.65 -31.44 -6.69
CA GLU A 121 -5.72 -31.57 -7.81
C GLU A 121 -5.02 -32.95 -7.81
N LYS A 122 -4.54 -33.42 -6.66
CA LYS A 122 -3.95 -34.77 -6.52
C LYS A 122 -4.96 -35.89 -6.75
N ASN A 123 -6.17 -35.76 -6.21
CA ASN A 123 -7.20 -36.79 -6.35
C ASN A 123 -7.63 -37.00 -7.81
N VAL A 124 -7.63 -35.94 -8.63
CA VAL A 124 -8.04 -36.00 -10.05
C VAL A 124 -6.86 -36.05 -11.03
N GLU A 125 -5.62 -36.19 -10.56
CA GLU A 125 -4.39 -36.12 -11.36
C GLU A 125 -4.46 -36.97 -12.63
N LYS A 126 -4.92 -38.22 -12.51
CA LYS A 126 -5.07 -39.14 -13.65
C LYS A 126 -6.00 -38.61 -14.75
N LYS A 127 -7.04 -37.86 -14.39
CA LYS A 127 -8.02 -37.30 -15.33
C LYS A 127 -7.53 -36.02 -16.00
N ILE A 128 -6.64 -35.27 -15.33
CA ILE A 128 -6.12 -33.98 -15.81
C ILE A 128 -4.70 -34.09 -16.38
N GLY A 129 -4.12 -35.29 -16.46
CA GLY A 129 -2.74 -35.55 -16.87
C GLY A 129 -2.41 -34.98 -18.25
N THR A 130 -3.26 -35.24 -19.25
CA THR A 130 -3.08 -34.75 -20.63
C THR A 130 -2.97 -33.23 -20.70
N TYR A 131 -3.84 -32.50 -19.99
CA TYR A 131 -3.79 -31.04 -19.91
C TYR A 131 -2.55 -30.56 -19.15
N THR A 132 -2.16 -31.27 -18.10
CA THR A 132 -1.00 -30.93 -17.27
C THR A 132 0.30 -31.07 -18.05
N GLU A 133 0.43 -32.10 -18.88
CA GLU A 133 1.58 -32.29 -19.78
C GLU A 133 1.72 -31.14 -20.77
N VAL A 134 0.62 -30.73 -21.42
CA VAL A 134 0.63 -29.55 -22.30
C VAL A 134 1.09 -28.30 -21.55
N LEU A 135 0.62 -28.08 -20.31
CA LEU A 135 1.04 -26.94 -19.50
C LEU A 135 2.53 -27.00 -19.12
N LYS A 136 3.07 -28.20 -18.86
CA LYS A 136 4.50 -28.42 -18.58
C LYS A 136 5.38 -28.13 -19.80
N THR A 137 4.97 -28.56 -20.99
CA THR A 137 5.69 -28.27 -22.24
C THR A 137 5.83 -26.76 -22.48
N HIS A 138 4.85 -25.97 -22.04
CA HIS A 138 4.88 -24.50 -22.13
C HIS A 138 5.48 -23.81 -20.88
N GLY A 139 6.04 -24.57 -19.93
CA GLY A 139 6.72 -24.04 -18.74
C GLY A 139 5.80 -23.35 -17.71
N LEU A 140 4.48 -23.57 -17.78
CA LEU A 140 3.50 -22.96 -16.86
C LEU A 140 3.45 -23.70 -15.51
N LEU A 141 3.72 -25.00 -15.55
CA LEU A 141 3.84 -25.88 -14.40
C LEU A 141 5.22 -26.56 -14.47
N VAL A 142 5.88 -26.65 -13.32
CA VAL A 142 7.10 -27.43 -13.12
C VAL A 142 6.71 -28.72 -12.43
#